data_AF-A0A2X1QE19-F1
#
_entry.id   AF-A0A2X1QE19-F1
#
_cell.length_a   1.000
_cell.length_b   1.000
_cell.length_c   1.000
_cell.angle_alpha   90.00
_cell.angle_beta   90.00
_cell.angle_gamma   90.00
#
_symmetry.space_group_name_H-M   'P 1'
#
loop_
_entity.id
_entity.type
_entity.pdbx_description
1 polymer ?
#
loop_
_entity_poly.entity_id
_entity_poly.type
_entity_poly.pdbx_seq_one_letter_code
_entity_poly.pdbx_strand_id
1 'polypeptide(L)' 'MIGIEAEGDIEAIIHTTGSVATDTLPGDEPIDICQVVEGEKGISHFMIAHITPFYEKRWGSFLRDFKQNRII' A
#
# COMPACT_ATOMS: atom_id res chain seq x y z
N MET A 1 0.90 -5.00 -4.70
CA MET A 1 0.55 -3.71 -5.34
C MET A 1 0.35 -2.64 -4.29
N ILE A 2 0.85 -1.43 -4.53
CA ILE A 2 0.73 -0.24 -3.69
C ILE A 2 0.04 0.86 -4.51
N GLY A 3 -1.05 1.41 -3.97
CA GLY A 3 -1.70 2.59 -4.55
C GLY A 3 -1.28 3.85 -3.80
N ILE A 4 -0.90 4.90 -4.52
CA ILE A 4 -0.43 6.17 -3.96
C ILE A 4 -1.36 7.29 -4.41
N GLU A 5 -2.07 7.88 -3.45
CA GLU A 5 -2.73 9.17 -3.62
C GLU A 5 -1.78 10.25 -3.08
N ALA A 6 -1.34 11.16 -3.94
CA ALA A 6 -0.43 12.22 -3.56
C ALA A 6 -0.58 13.45 -4.47
N GLU A 7 -0.32 14.62 -3.90
CA GLU A 7 -0.17 15.88 -4.65
C GLU A 7 1.31 16.14 -4.98
N GLY A 8 1.57 16.77 -6.12
CA GLY A 8 2.93 17.14 -6.54
C GLY A 8 3.57 16.16 -7.53
N ASP A 9 4.89 15.99 -7.44
CA ASP A 9 5.67 15.15 -8.35
C ASP A 9 5.48 13.66 -8.04
N ILE A 10 4.50 13.06 -8.72
CA ILE A 10 4.15 11.65 -8.54
C ILE A 10 5.28 10.70 -8.94
N GLU A 11 6.12 11.07 -9.92
CA GLU A 11 7.19 10.20 -10.41
C GLU A 11 8.28 10.04 -9.34
N ALA A 12 8.67 11.14 -8.70
CA ALA A 12 9.59 11.12 -7.57
C ALA A 12 9.06 10.29 -6.39
N ILE A 13 7.76 10.38 -6.11
CA ILE A 13 7.10 9.62 -5.04
C ILE A 13 7.04 8.12 -5.36
N ILE A 14 6.65 7.75 -6.59
CA ILE A 14 6.63 6.36 -7.04
C ILE A 14 8.02 5.75 -6.95
N HIS A 15 9.06 6.46 -7.41
CA HIS A 15 10.44 5.96 -7.36
C HIS A 15 10.91 5.75 -5.92
N THR A 16 10.65 6.72 -5.04
CA THR A 16 11.02 6.62 -3.62
C THR A 16 10.30 5.46 -2.94
N THR A 17 9.00 5.29 -3.23
CA THR A 17 8.20 4.19 -2.70
C THR A 17 8.71 2.84 -3.18
N GLY A 18 9.07 2.73 -4.46
CA GLY A 18 9.68 1.53 -5.02
C GLY A 18 10.97 1.15 -4.31
N SER A 19 11.89 2.10 -4.12
CA SER A 19 13.15 1.85 -3.41
C SER A 19 12.92 1.30 -2.00
N VAL A 20 12.05 1.93 -1.22
CA VAL A 20 11.74 1.48 0.15
C VAL A 20 11.03 0.12 0.16
N ALA A 21 10.10 -0.10 -0.77
CA ALA A 21 9.37 -1.34 -0.84
C ALA A 21 10.29 -2.51 -1.19
N THR A 22 11.20 -2.34 -2.15
CA THR A 22 12.20 -3.36 -2.51
C THR A 22 13.16 -3.65 -1.34
N ASP A 23 13.61 -2.63 -0.60
CA ASP A 23 14.52 -2.83 0.54
C ASP A 23 13.86 -3.57 1.72
N THR A 24 12.53 -3.53 1.81
CA THR A 24 11.77 -4.12 2.93
C THR A 24 11.11 -5.45 2.59
N LEU A 25 11.11 -5.84 1.31
CA LEU A 25 10.57 -7.11 0.89
C LEU A 25 11.46 -8.27 1.36
N PRO A 26 10.88 -9.35 1.90
CA PRO A 26 11.62 -10.54 2.28
C PRO A 26 12.06 -11.41 1.07
N GLY A 27 11.68 -11.04 -0.15
CA GLY A 27 12.01 -11.76 -1.38
C GLY A 27 11.89 -10.88 -2.62
N ASP A 28 12.22 -11.42 -3.80
CA ASP A 28 12.38 -10.65 -5.04
C ASP A 28 11.08 -10.55 -5.88
N GLU A 29 9.93 -10.60 -5.23
CA GLU A 29 8.65 -10.50 -5.91
C GLU A 29 8.43 -9.08 -6.45
N PRO A 30 8.01 -8.91 -7.72
CA PRO A 30 7.77 -7.58 -8.27
C PRO A 30 6.60 -6.91 -7.54
N ILE A 31 6.76 -5.62 -7.24
CA ILE A 31 5.70 -4.79 -6.67
C ILE A 31 5.18 -3.84 -7.74
N ASP A 32 3.89 -3.96 -8.05
CA ASP A 32 3.17 -2.95 -8.82
C ASP A 32 2.93 -1.71 -7.96
N ILE A 33 3.29 -0.54 -8.47
CA ILE A 33 2.99 0.76 -7.85
C ILE A 33 2.17 1.56 -8.84
N CYS A 34 1.03 2.09 -8.40
CA CYS A 34 0.16 2.91 -9.22
C CYS A 34 -0.22 4.22 -8.51
N GLN A 35 -0.42 5.27 -9.31
CA GLN A 35 -1.07 6.48 -8.84
C GLN A 35 -2.57 6.21 -8.67
N VAL A 36 -3.13 6.67 -7.57
CA VAL A 36 -4.57 6.69 -7.29
C VAL A 36 -5.05 8.11 -7.45
N VAL A 37 -5.99 8.32 -8.37
CA VAL A 37 -6.54 9.63 -8.70
C VAL A 37 -8.05 9.61 -8.51
N GLU A 38 -8.57 10.55 -7.72
CA GLU A 38 -10.01 10.68 -7.51
C GLU A 38 -10.75 10.96 -8.83
N GLY A 39 -11.92 10.33 -9.00
CA GLY A 39 -12.74 10.48 -10.21
C GLY A 39 -12.33 9.59 -11.39
N GLU A 40 -11.15 8.97 -11.36
CA GLU A 40 -10.74 7.99 -12.37
C GLU A 40 -11.42 6.63 -12.18
N LYS A 41 -11.79 6.00 -13.30
CA LYS A 41 -12.39 4.66 -13.31
C LYS A 41 -11.32 3.57 -13.14
N GLY A 42 -11.76 2.35 -12.83
CA GLY A 42 -10.88 1.19 -12.73
C GLY A 42 -10.21 1.09 -11.37
N ILE A 43 -8.88 0.93 -11.34
CA ILE A 43 -8.12 0.65 -10.12
C ILE A 43 -8.21 1.83 -9.13
N SER A 44 -8.14 3.08 -9.61
CA SER A 44 -8.28 4.26 -8.75
C SER A 44 -9.62 4.28 -8.01
N HIS A 45 -10.74 4.13 -8.75
CA HIS A 45 -12.06 4.00 -8.16
C HIS A 45 -12.17 2.82 -7.18
N PHE A 46 -11.61 1.66 -7.55
CA PHE A 46 -11.64 0.49 -6.68
C PHE A 46 -10.91 0.74 -5.35
N MET A 47 -9.71 1.31 -5.41
CA MET A 47 -8.91 1.65 -4.21
C MET A 47 -9.65 2.63 -3.31
N ILE A 48 -10.23 3.70 -3.85
CA ILE A 48 -10.91 4.72 -3.05
C ILE A 48 -12.24 4.20 -2.47
N ALA A 49 -13.05 3.53 -3.29
CA ALA A 49 -14.42 3.19 -2.88
C ALA A 49 -14.53 1.87 -2.10
N HIS A 50 -13.56 0.97 -2.22
CA HIS A 50 -13.68 -0.40 -1.70
C HIS A 50 -12.53 -0.83 -0.77
N ILE A 51 -11.47 -0.03 -0.63
CA ILE A 51 -10.33 -0.34 0.21
C ILE A 51 -10.17 0.73 1.29
N THR A 52 -10.04 0.30 2.55
CA THR A 52 -9.64 1.21 3.63
C THR A 52 -8.13 1.45 3.55
N PRO A 53 -7.65 2.70 3.49
CA PRO A 53 -6.23 3.01 3.50
C PRO A 53 -5.53 2.43 4.73
N PHE A 54 -4.27 2.02 4.59
CA PHE A 54 -3.55 1.34 5.66
C PHE A 54 -3.45 2.19 6.94
N TYR A 55 -3.35 3.51 6.80
CA TYR A 55 -3.24 4.46 7.92
C TYR A 55 -4.56 4.61 8.71
N GLU A 56 -5.70 4.22 8.13
CA GLU A 56 -7.01 4.23 8.80
C GLU A 56 -7.39 2.87 9.38
N LYS A 57 -6.70 1.79 8.96
CA LYS A 57 -6.98 0.45 9.49
C LYS A 57 -6.68 0.40 10.99
N ARG A 58 -7.66 -0.04 11.79
CA ARG A 58 -7.48 -0.21 13.24
C ARG A 58 -6.49 -1.34 13.53
N TRP A 59 -5.37 -0.99 14.15
CA TRP A 59 -4.27 -1.89 14.51
C TRP A 59 -4.65 -2.98 15.53
N GLY A 60 -5.82 -2.88 16.15
CA GLY A 60 -6.29 -3.83 17.18
C GLY A 60 -6.50 -5.26 16.68
N SER A 61 -6.79 -5.46 15.39
CA SER A 61 -6.85 -6.81 14.79
C SER A 61 -5.44 -7.30 14.42
N PHE A 62 -4.62 -6.44 13.82
CA PHE A 62 -3.23 -6.75 13.43
C PHE A 62 -2.36 -7.18 14.63
N LEU A 63 -2.48 -6.52 15.78
CA LEU A 63 -1.78 -6.91 17.02
C LEU A 63 -2.22 -8.27 17.55
N ARG A 64 -3.46 -8.69 17.27
CA ARG A 64 -3.99 -9.99 17.66
C ARG A 64 -3.40 -11.09 16.77
N ASP A 65 -3.36 -10.86 15.46
CA ASP A 65 -2.79 -11.79 14.47
C ASP A 65 -1.27 -11.96 14.66
N PHE A 66 -0.54 -10.88 14.98
CA PHE A 66 0.88 -10.95 15.28
C PHE A 66 1.21 -11.78 16.53
N LYS A 67 0.34 -11.76 17.56
CA LYS A 67 0.51 -12.61 18.75
C LYS A 67 0.20 -14.07 18.45
N GLN A 68 -0.77 -14.33 17.58
CA GLN A 68 -1.23 -15.68 17.26
C GLN A 68 -0.25 -16.42 16.33
N ASN A 69 0.41 -15.72 15.41
CA ASN A 69 1.45 -16.27 14.53
C ASN A 69 2.83 -16.45 15.19
N ARG A 70 3.00 -16.12 16.48
CA ARG A 70 4.26 -16.29 17.24
C ARG A 70 4.22 -17.43 18.24
N ILE A 71 3.22 -18.31 18.17
CA ILE A 71 3.17 -19.54 18.98
C ILE A 71 3.50 -20.72 18.06
N ILE A 72 4.81 -20.97 17.93
CA ILE A 72 5.40 -22.28 17.65
C ILE A 72 6.40 -22.53 18.76
#